data_AF-A0A926HE78-F1
#
_entry.id   AF-A0A926HE78-F1
#
_cell.length_a   1.000
_cell.length_b   1.000
_cell.length_c   1.000
_cell.angle_alpha   90.00
_cell.angle_beta   90.00
_cell.angle_gamma   90.00
#
_symmetry.space_group_name_H-M   'P 1'
#
loop_
_entity.id
_entity.type
_entity.pdbx_description
1 polymer ?
#
loop_
_entity_poly.entity_id
_entity_poly.type
_entity_poly.pdbx_seq_one_letter_code
_entity_poly.pdbx_strand_id
1 'polypeptide(L)' 'RDIAKTEDYRTSCRQRKKVEMLFAHLKRILKVGRLRLRGPLGAKDEFLLAATAQNLRKLAKLRTAMPAAT' A
#
# COMPACT_ATOMS: atom_id res chain seq x y z
N ARG A 1 -21.95 1.59 20.10
CA ARG A 1 -20.83 0.65 20.35
C ARG A 1 -19.76 1.40 21.13
N ASP A 2 -19.51 1.03 22.38
CA ASP A 2 -18.60 1.76 23.27
C ASP A 2 -17.14 1.73 22.84
N ILE A 3 -16.73 0.67 22.13
CA ILE A 3 -15.39 0.51 21.54
C ILE A 3 -14.99 1.72 20.68
N ALA A 4 -15.95 2.37 20.00
CA ALA A 4 -15.67 3.51 19.12
C ALA A 4 -15.12 4.75 19.87
N LYS A 5 -15.32 4.81 21.19
CA LYS A 5 -14.85 5.91 22.05
C LYS A 5 -13.41 5.69 22.55
N THR A 6 -12.84 4.50 22.36
CA THR A 6 -11.50 4.16 22.83
C THR A 6 -10.41 4.76 21.94
N GLU A 7 -9.25 5.05 22.52
CA GLU A 7 -8.06 5.49 21.76
C GLU A 7 -7.52 4.38 20.85
N ASP A 8 -7.64 3.12 21.25
CA ASP A 8 -7.25 1.97 20.44
C ASP A 8 -8.05 1.90 19.15
N TYR A 9 -9.36 2.16 19.22
CA TYR A 9 -10.20 2.23 18.03
C TYR A 9 -9.81 3.38 17.10
N ARG A 10 -9.46 4.55 17.66
CA ARG A 10 -8.96 5.69 16.88
C ARG A 10 -7.66 5.35 16.17
N THR A 11 -6.74 4.67 16.86
CA THR A 11 -5.46 4.21 16.32
C THR A 11 -5.66 3.20 15.21
N SER A 12 -6.49 2.18 15.44
CA SER A 12 -6.85 1.17 14.46
C SER A 12 -7.47 1.80 13.19
N CYS A 13 -8.37 2.78 13.35
CA CYS A 13 -8.94 3.51 12.22
C CYS A 13 -7.87 4.23 11.38
N ARG A 14 -6.91 4.90 12.03
CA ARG A 14 -5.81 5.57 11.32
C ARG A 14 -4.92 4.56 10.59
N GLN A 15 -4.63 3.42 11.21
CA GLN A 15 -3.84 2.35 10.60
C GLN A 15 -4.56 1.73 9.39
N ARG A 16 -5.85 1.41 9.53
CA ARG A 16 -6.69 0.93 8.42
C ARG A 16 -6.71 1.91 7.27
N LYS A 17 -6.82 3.22 7.54
CA LYS A 17 -6.79 4.24 6.48
C LYS A 17 -5.49 4.21 5.69
N LYS A 18 -4.34 3.98 6.34
CA LYS A 18 -3.05 3.83 5.66
C LYS A 18 -3.07 2.64 4.70
N VAL A 19 -3.58 1.50 5.15
CA VAL A 19 -3.71 0.28 4.33
C VAL A 19 -4.65 0.52 3.15
N GLU A 20 -5.84 1.09 3.38
CA GLU A 20 -6.81 1.40 2.32
C GLU A 20 -6.21 2.32 1.24
N MET A 21 -5.43 3.33 1.65
CA MET A 21 -4.76 4.22 0.71
C MET A 21 -3.68 3.51 -0.10
N LEU A 22 -2.95 2.55 0.48
CA LEU A 22 -2.01 1.73 -0.27
C LEU A 22 -2.73 0.91 -1.34
N PHE A 23 -3.85 0.27 -1.02
CA PHE A 23 -4.67 -0.46 -2.00
C PHE A 23 -5.26 0.46 -3.07
N ALA A 24 -5.72 1.66 -2.70
CA ALA A 24 -6.20 2.64 -3.68
C ALA A 24 -5.08 3.06 -4.65
N HIS A 25 -3.87 3.26 -4.15
CA HIS A 25 -2.70 3.56 -4.97
C HIS A 25 -2.31 2.39 -5.89
N LEU A 26 -2.35 1.14 -5.41
CA LEU A 26 -2.11 -0.04 -6.24
C LEU A 26 -3.10 -0.09 -7.42
N LYS A 27 -4.39 0.11 -7.14
CA LYS A 27 -5.44 0.15 -8.17
C LYS A 27 -5.23 1.29 -9.17
N ARG A 28 -4.90 2.50 -8.71
CA ARG A 28 -4.77 3.67 -9.58
C ARG A 28 -3.49 3.68 -10.41
N ILE A 29 -2.35 3.31 -9.82
CA ILE A 29 -1.03 3.43 -10.46
C ILE A 29 -0.65 2.15 -11.20
N LEU A 30 -0.81 1.00 -10.55
CA LEU A 30 -0.43 -0.30 -11.11
C LEU A 30 -1.59 -1.00 -11.81
N LYS A 31 -2.78 -0.37 -11.86
CA LYS A 31 -3.98 -0.89 -12.53
C LYS A 31 -4.37 -2.30 -12.07
N VAL A 32 -4.10 -2.62 -10.80
CA VAL A 32 -4.47 -3.90 -10.18
C VAL A 32 -5.96 -3.91 -9.87
N GLY A 33 -6.77 -4.06 -10.92
CA GLY A 33 -8.24 -4.10 -10.83
C GLY A 33 -8.79 -5.51 -10.67
N ARG A 34 -8.10 -6.51 -11.22
CA ARG A 34 -8.44 -7.93 -11.12
C ARG A 34 -7.16 -8.73 -10.92
N LEU A 35 -7.23 -9.73 -10.06
CA LEU A 35 -6.15 -10.70 -9.93
C LEU A 35 -6.20 -11.65 -11.12
N ARG A 36 -5.05 -11.92 -11.72
CA ARG A 36 -4.92 -12.86 -12.84
C ARG A 36 -4.83 -14.30 -12.36
N LEU A 37 -4.55 -14.49 -11.06
CA LEU A 37 -4.39 -15.75 -10.34
C LEU A 37 -3.45 -16.71 -11.07
N ARG A 38 -2.36 -16.19 -11.64
CA ARG A 38 -1.39 -17.00 -12.39
C ARG A 38 -0.39 -17.68 -11.43
N GLY A 39 -0.08 -18.95 -11.70
CA GLY A 39 0.91 -19.73 -10.93
C GLY A 39 0.36 -20.37 -9.64
N PRO A 40 1.16 -21.21 -8.96
CA PRO A 40 0.72 -22.03 -7.81
C PRO A 40 0.33 -21.22 -6.56
N LEU A 41 0.83 -19.99 -6.44
CA LEU A 41 0.55 -19.09 -5.30
C LEU A 41 -0.40 -17.95 -5.65
N GLY A 42 -0.87 -17.88 -6.91
CA GLY A 42 -1.92 -17.00 -7.43
C GLY A 42 -1.94 -15.58 -6.85
N ALA A 43 -2.95 -15.29 -6.01
CA ALA A 43 -3.17 -13.97 -5.42
C ALA A 43 -1.98 -13.46 -4.59
N LYS A 44 -1.28 -14.34 -3.87
CA LYS A 44 -0.19 -13.95 -2.97
C LYS A 44 0.96 -13.29 -3.74
N ASP A 45 1.37 -13.92 -4.83
CA ASP A 45 2.49 -13.43 -5.65
C ASP A 45 2.13 -12.12 -6.34
N GLU A 46 0.89 -11.98 -6.83
CA GLU A 46 0.43 -10.76 -7.45
C GLU A 46 0.41 -9.57 -6.48
N PHE A 47 -0.05 -9.79 -5.24
CA PHE A 47 0.01 -8.73 -4.22
C PHE A 47 1.45 -8.41 -3.80
N LEU A 48 2.30 -9.42 -3.68
CA LEU A 48 3.70 -9.21 -3.28
C LEU A 48 4.47 -8.42 -4.34
N LEU A 49 4.28 -8.74 -5.62
CA LEU A 49 4.87 -8.01 -6.74
C LEU A 49 4.32 -6.58 -6.83
N ALA A 50 3.01 -6.41 -6.68
CA ALA A 50 2.38 -5.08 -6.71
C ALA A 50 2.87 -4.20 -5.56
N ALA A 51 2.96 -4.75 -4.34
CA ALA A 51 3.53 -4.06 -3.18
C ALA A 51 5.01 -3.70 -3.39
N THR A 52 5.80 -4.61 -3.96
CA THR A 52 7.21 -4.36 -4.29
C THR A 52 7.35 -3.20 -5.28
N ALA A 53 6.60 -3.21 -6.37
CA ALA A 53 6.60 -2.11 -7.34
C ALA A 53 6.19 -0.77 -6.72
N GLN A 54 5.20 -0.79 -5.81
CA GLN A 54 4.78 0.41 -5.08
C GLN A 54 5.87 0.94 -4.14
N ASN A 55 6.56 0.05 -3.43
CA ASN A 55 7.67 0.41 -2.54
C ASN A 55 8.84 1.01 -3.33
N LEU A 56 9.21 0.40 -4.46
CA LEU A 56 10.25 0.92 -5.35
C LEU A 56 9.89 2.33 -5.87
N ARG A 57 8.64 2.56 -6.27
CA ARG A 57 8.18 3.89 -6.69
C ARG A 57 8.27 4.91 -5.54
N LYS A 58 7.98 4.52 -4.30
CA LYS A 58 8.12 5.39 -3.14
C LYS A 58 9.59 5.74 -2.89
N LEU A 59 10.49 4.76 -2.95
CA LEU A 59 11.93 4.98 -2.81
C LEU A 59 12.49 5.92 -3.89
N ALA A 60 12.09 5.72 -5.15
CA ALA A 60 12.49 6.60 -6.25
C ALA A 60 12.08 8.06 -5.98
N LYS A 61 10.86 8.29 -5.49
CA LYS A 61 10.40 9.63 -5.11
C LYS A 61 11.19 10.25 -3.97
N LEU A 62 11.54 9.46 -2.96
CA LEU A 62 12.36 9.93 -1.83
C LEU A 62 13.76 10.32 -2.31
N ARG A 63 14.35 9.55 -3.22
CA ARG A 63 15.65 9.85 -3.83
C ARG A 63 15.62 11.15 -4.62
N THR A 64 14.57 11.40 -5.41
CA THR A 64 14.43 12.63 -6.21
C THR A 64 14.07 13.87 -5.37
N ALA A 65 13.49 13.67 -4.18
CA ALA A 65 13.10 14.76 -3.28
C ALA A 65 14.25 15.22 -2.37
N MET A 66 15.34 14.47 -2.30
CA MET A 66 16.54 14.87 -1.55
C MET A 66 17.32 15.89 -2.40
N PRO A 67 17.60 17.10 -1.90
CA PRO A 67 18.47 18.04 -2.61
C PRO A 67 19.85 17.40 -2.79
N ALA A 68 20.51 17.66 -3.93
CA ALA A 68 21.88 17.21 -4.15
C ALA A 68 22.73 17.67 -2.97
N ALA A 69 23.38 16.73 -2.28
CA ALA A 69 24.36 17.08 -1.27
C ALA A 69 25.49 17.86 -1.96
N THR A 70 25.53 19.16 -1.71
CA THR A 70 26.64 20.07 -2.06
C THR A 70 27.72 19.99 -1.00
#